data_AF-A0ABD7Z0X0-F1
#
_entry.id   AF-A0ABD7Z0X0-F1
#
_cell.length_a   1.000
_cell.length_b   1.000
_cell.length_c   1.000
_cell.angle_alpha   90.00
_cell.angle_beta   90.00
_cell.angle_gamma   90.00
#
_symmetry.space_group_name_H-M   'P 1'
#
loop_
_entity.id
_entity.type
_entity.pdbx_description
1 polymer ?
#
loop_
_entity_poly.entity_id
_entity_poly.type
_entity_poly.pdbx_seq_one_letter_code
_entity_poly.pdbx_strand_id
1 'polypeptide(L)'
;MKFSQILCLGILRVLDTFIFRLVAGLGLCVVCLPLVSHIYTRSSIKNQSHYPFEVAVFQSDGTFTQVNYSTNRDFKPENTSFLAKFPSGQDKSSDGNYSFSYKVLKEEPQLQLIEIETIDLENDRNTWATYVATADTIMPLSTRIETPAYLPLCALIAFILVQLMKQFIRYVRWCFTMSIYSDE
;
A
#
# COMPACT_ATOMS: atom_id res chain seq x y z
N MET A 1 27.31 -34.60 15.23
CA MET A 1 26.78 -34.32 13.87
C MET A 1 25.42 -34.96 13.60
N LYS A 2 25.21 -36.27 13.83
CA LYS A 2 23.99 -36.99 13.39
C LYS A 2 22.64 -36.44 13.93
N PHE A 3 22.55 -36.03 15.20
CA PHE A 3 21.29 -35.54 15.79
C PHE A 3 20.81 -34.20 15.18
N SER A 4 21.74 -33.25 14.94
CA SER A 4 21.43 -31.96 14.32
C SER A 4 20.95 -32.10 12.87
N GLN A 5 21.55 -33.02 12.11
CA GLN A 5 21.13 -33.33 10.73
C GLN A 5 19.73 -33.97 10.68
N ILE A 6 19.43 -34.89 11.60
CA ILE A 6 18.09 -35.51 11.72
C ILE A 6 17.03 -34.48 12.09
N LEU A 7 17.34 -33.60 13.05
CA LEU A 7 16.45 -32.50 13.45
C LEU A 7 16.16 -31.56 12.27
N CYS A 8 17.19 -31.20 11.49
CA CYS A 8 17.07 -30.35 10.32
C CYS A 8 16.21 -31.00 9.21
N LEU A 9 16.40 -32.29 8.93
CA LEU A 9 15.57 -33.07 8.00
C LEU A 9 14.11 -33.16 8.45
N GLY A 10 13.86 -33.28 9.76
CA GLY A 10 12.53 -33.24 10.35
C GLY A 10 11.83 -31.89 10.11
N ILE A 11 12.53 -30.79 10.37
CA ILE A 11 12.02 -29.43 10.11
C ILE A 11 11.74 -29.23 8.62
N LEU A 12 12.66 -29.64 7.74
CA LEU A 12 12.46 -29.55 6.28
C LEU A 12 11.24 -30.33 5.80
N ARG A 13 10.94 -31.50 6.40
CA ARG A 13 9.71 -32.26 6.09
C ARG A 13 8.45 -31.51 6.51
N VAL A 14 8.45 -30.90 7.70
CA VAL A 14 7.30 -30.10 8.18
C VAL A 14 7.07 -28.88 7.27
N LEU A 15 8.14 -28.21 6.84
CA LEU A 15 8.06 -27.09 5.89
C LEU A 15 7.59 -27.55 4.48
N ASP A 16 7.80 -28.82 4.13
CA ASP A 16 7.34 -29.43 2.86
C ASP A 16 5.85 -29.83 2.90
N THR A 17 5.17 -29.69 4.05
CA THR A 17 3.76 -30.08 4.23
C THR A 17 2.82 -29.10 3.53
N PHE A 18 1.74 -29.62 2.95
CA PHE A 18 0.72 -28.82 2.28
C PHE A 18 0.11 -27.72 3.17
N ILE A 19 -0.19 -28.05 4.43
CA ILE A 19 -0.80 -27.12 5.39
C ILE A 19 0.10 -25.91 5.65
N PHE A 20 1.39 -26.13 5.91
CA PHE A 20 2.35 -25.05 6.12
C PHE A 20 2.41 -24.12 4.89
N ARG A 21 2.41 -24.69 3.68
CA ARG A 21 2.44 -23.90 2.45
C ARG A 21 1.17 -23.09 2.22
N LEU A 22 0.00 -23.62 2.59
CA LEU A 22 -1.26 -22.91 2.49
C LEU A 22 -1.27 -21.71 3.45
N VAL A 23 -0.86 -21.94 4.71
CA VAL A 23 -0.74 -20.87 5.72
C VAL A 23 0.31 -19.83 5.30
N ALA A 24 1.47 -20.25 4.81
CA ALA A 24 2.51 -19.36 4.30
C ALA A 24 2.02 -18.56 3.08
N GLY A 25 1.27 -19.18 2.17
CA GLY A 25 0.68 -18.51 1.01
C GLY A 25 -0.33 -17.43 1.43
N LEU A 26 -1.23 -17.74 2.35
CA LEU A 26 -2.17 -16.75 2.89
C LEU A 26 -1.45 -15.60 3.61
N GLY A 27 -0.45 -15.91 4.44
CA GLY A 27 0.39 -14.90 5.08
C GLY A 27 1.11 -14.00 4.07
N LEU A 28 1.64 -14.59 2.98
CA LEU A 28 2.29 -13.85 1.91
C LEU A 28 1.31 -12.94 1.16
N CYS A 29 0.06 -13.35 0.93
CA CYS A 29 -0.96 -12.48 0.33
C CYS A 29 -1.18 -11.21 1.16
N VAL A 30 -1.27 -11.34 2.49
CA VAL A 30 -1.44 -10.19 3.41
C VAL A 30 -0.26 -9.23 3.32
N VAL A 31 0.97 -9.76 3.21
CA VAL A 31 2.18 -8.94 3.08
C VAL A 31 2.32 -8.33 1.67
N CYS A 32 1.89 -9.03 0.63
CA CYS A 32 2.01 -8.57 -0.76
C CYS A 32 1.02 -7.45 -1.09
N LEU A 33 -0.17 -7.42 -0.47
CA LEU A 33 -1.19 -6.40 -0.70
C LEU A 33 -0.67 -4.95 -0.57
N PRO A 34 -0.08 -4.53 0.56
CA PRO A 34 0.45 -3.17 0.69
C PRO A 34 1.63 -2.92 -0.24
N LEU A 35 2.41 -3.95 -0.57
CA LEU A 35 3.58 -3.84 -1.44
C LEU A 35 3.17 -3.61 -2.91
N VAL A 36 2.18 -4.36 -3.40
CA VAL A 36 1.60 -4.18 -4.74
C VAL A 36 0.92 -2.82 -4.84
N SER A 37 0.13 -2.44 -3.83
CA SER A 37 -0.49 -1.11 -3.74
C SER A 37 0.57 -0.01 -3.88
N HIS A 38 1.65 -0.08 -3.11
CA HIS A 38 2.71 0.92 -3.13
C HIS A 38 3.49 0.98 -4.47
N ILE A 39 3.80 -0.17 -5.07
CA ILE A 39 4.48 -0.21 -6.38
C ILE A 39 3.61 0.45 -7.44
N TYR A 40 2.32 0.12 -7.44
CA TYR A 40 1.40 0.62 -8.45
C TYR A 40 1.16 2.13 -8.28
N THR A 41 0.99 2.62 -7.04
CA THR A 41 0.87 4.06 -6.77
C THR A 41 2.12 4.82 -7.19
N ARG A 42 3.31 4.33 -6.82
CA ARG A 42 4.59 4.95 -7.21
C ARG A 42 4.79 4.98 -8.72
N SER A 43 4.46 3.89 -9.42
CA SER A 43 4.58 3.80 -10.88
C SER A 43 3.66 4.80 -11.58
N SER A 44 2.42 4.92 -11.11
CA SER A 44 1.43 5.82 -11.70
C SER A 44 1.68 7.29 -11.37
N ILE A 45 2.19 7.63 -10.17
CA ILE A 45 2.68 8.98 -9.87
C ILE A 45 3.81 9.37 -10.85
N LYS A 46 4.75 8.46 -11.10
CA LYS A 46 5.88 8.70 -12.00
C LYS A 46 5.43 8.84 -13.46
N ASN A 47 4.48 8.01 -13.89
CA ASN A 47 4.02 7.98 -15.28
C ASN A 47 2.86 8.97 -15.54
N GLN A 48 2.44 9.75 -14.54
CA GLN A 48 1.34 10.73 -14.59
C GLN A 48 0.00 10.14 -15.08
N SER A 49 -0.10 8.81 -15.19
CA SER A 49 -1.03 8.26 -16.15
C SER A 49 -2.42 8.04 -15.55
N HIS A 50 -2.60 7.59 -14.31
CA HIS A 50 -3.90 7.03 -13.92
C HIS A 50 -4.40 7.34 -12.49
N TYR A 51 -3.85 8.34 -11.78
CA TYR A 51 -4.36 8.64 -10.44
C TYR A 51 -4.83 10.07 -10.23
N PRO A 52 -6.11 10.29 -9.87
CA PRO A 52 -6.55 11.57 -9.34
C PRO A 52 -6.02 11.69 -7.90
N PHE A 53 -4.86 12.34 -7.74
CA PHE A 53 -4.49 12.86 -6.43
C PHE A 53 -5.44 14.00 -6.10
N GLU A 54 -6.41 13.75 -5.24
CA GLU A 54 -7.30 14.79 -4.74
C GLU A 54 -6.61 15.57 -3.62
N VAL A 55 -6.98 16.84 -3.47
CA VAL A 55 -6.51 17.69 -2.38
C VAL A 55 -7.64 18.57 -1.90
N ALA A 56 -7.59 18.91 -0.61
CA ALA A 56 -8.53 19.85 -0.02
C ALA A 56 -8.04 21.28 -0.29
N VAL A 57 -8.94 22.11 -0.81
CA VAL A 57 -8.75 23.55 -0.98
C VAL A 57 -9.72 24.25 -0.06
N PHE A 58 -9.21 25.08 0.83
CA PHE A 58 -9.95 25.74 1.89
C PHE A 58 -10.33 27.16 1.51
N GLN A 59 -11.58 27.52 1.74
CA GLN A 59 -12.08 28.88 1.59
C GLN A 59 -11.79 29.71 2.85
N SER A 60 -11.94 31.03 2.71
CA SER A 60 -11.78 31.98 3.81
C SER A 60 -12.78 31.78 4.95
N ASP A 61 -13.89 31.09 4.73
CA ASP A 61 -14.87 30.72 5.75
C ASP A 61 -14.53 29.39 6.48
N GLY A 62 -13.54 28.64 5.98
CA GLY A 62 -13.15 27.32 6.51
C GLY A 62 -13.90 26.14 5.90
N THR A 63 -14.81 26.38 4.95
CA THR A 63 -15.32 25.32 4.08
C THR A 63 -14.21 24.84 3.15
N PHE A 64 -14.33 23.62 2.63
CA PHE A 64 -13.33 23.06 1.74
C PHE A 64 -13.99 22.42 0.52
N THR A 65 -13.26 22.42 -0.58
CA THR A 65 -13.61 21.70 -1.79
C THR A 65 -12.47 20.77 -2.17
N GLN A 66 -12.81 19.61 -2.71
CA GLN A 66 -11.81 18.70 -3.24
C GLN A 66 -11.44 19.09 -4.67
N VAL A 67 -10.15 19.09 -4.97
CA VAL A 67 -9.61 19.39 -6.30
C VAL A 67 -8.68 18.27 -6.72
N ASN A 68 -8.82 17.83 -7.97
CA ASN A 68 -7.88 16.87 -8.55
C ASN A 68 -6.57 17.58 -8.95
N TYR A 69 -5.54 17.40 -8.14
CA TYR A 69 -4.21 17.95 -8.35
C TYR A 69 -3.49 17.36 -9.55
N SER A 70 -3.80 16.11 -9.92
CA SER A 70 -3.09 15.43 -11.01
C SER A 70 -3.43 16.02 -12.36
N THR A 71 -4.65 16.52 -12.52
CA THR A 71 -5.09 17.25 -13.71
C THR A 71 -4.67 18.72 -13.72
N ASN A 72 -4.53 19.36 -12.55
CA ASN A 72 -4.21 20.79 -12.45
C ASN A 72 -3.06 21.06 -11.47
N ARG A 73 -1.82 20.69 -11.85
CA ARG A 73 -0.63 20.93 -11.02
C ARG A 73 -0.30 22.41 -10.80
N ASP A 74 -0.67 23.27 -11.75
CA ASP A 74 -0.48 24.72 -11.68
C ASP A 74 -1.67 25.43 -11.03
N PHE A 75 -2.61 24.68 -10.42
CA PHE A 75 -3.73 25.27 -9.70
C PHE A 75 -3.22 26.08 -8.52
N LYS A 76 -3.31 27.40 -8.66
CA LYS A 76 -3.15 28.33 -7.55
C LYS A 76 -4.52 28.76 -7.06
N PRO A 77 -4.86 28.49 -5.79
CA PRO A 77 -6.14 28.87 -5.24
C PRO A 77 -6.26 30.40 -5.16
N GLU A 78 -7.05 31.04 -6.03
CA GLU A 78 -7.39 32.46 -5.89
C GLU A 78 -8.37 32.62 -4.72
N ASN A 79 -8.02 33.42 -3.71
CA ASN A 79 -8.79 33.63 -2.46
C ASN A 79 -9.05 32.35 -1.63
N THR A 80 -8.34 31.27 -1.92
CA THR A 80 -8.42 29.99 -1.21
C THR A 80 -7.02 29.57 -0.77
N SER A 81 -6.90 28.59 0.13
CA SER A 81 -5.62 28.15 0.70
C SER A 81 -5.58 26.64 0.81
N PHE A 82 -4.41 26.02 0.72
CA PHE A 82 -4.28 24.58 1.04
C PHE A 82 -4.10 24.31 2.54
N LEU A 83 -3.98 25.35 3.36
CA LEU A 83 -3.91 25.22 4.82
C LEU A 83 -5.30 25.06 5.41
N ALA A 84 -5.50 23.96 6.12
CA ALA A 84 -6.73 23.67 6.82
C ALA A 84 -6.87 24.59 8.05
N LYS A 85 -8.07 25.15 8.23
CA LYS A 85 -8.41 25.91 9.45
C LYS A 85 -8.81 25.00 10.61
N PHE A 86 -9.36 23.83 10.28
CA PHE A 86 -9.81 22.85 11.25
C PHE A 86 -8.93 21.60 11.16
N PRO A 87 -8.76 20.86 12.27
CA PRO A 87 -7.88 19.70 12.31
C PRO A 87 -8.36 18.52 11.46
N SER A 88 -9.66 18.49 11.11
CA SER A 88 -10.24 17.45 10.26
C SER A 88 -11.57 17.91 9.68
N GLY A 89 -11.95 17.35 8.55
CA GLY A 89 -13.27 17.53 7.95
C GLY A 89 -13.62 16.39 7.00
N GLN A 90 -14.90 16.22 6.76
CA GLN A 90 -15.42 15.19 5.87
C GLN A 90 -16.53 15.78 5.01
N ASP A 91 -16.50 15.45 3.73
CA ASP A 91 -17.55 15.73 2.76
C ASP A 91 -18.05 14.40 2.20
N LYS A 92 -19.36 14.28 2.03
CA LYS A 92 -20.02 13.08 1.51
C LYS A 92 -20.92 13.48 0.37
N SER A 93 -20.82 12.76 -0.74
CA SER A 93 -21.77 12.90 -1.84
C SER A 93 -23.19 12.60 -1.34
N SER A 94 -24.20 13.24 -1.92
CA SER A 94 -25.62 13.04 -1.55
C SER A 94 -26.04 11.59 -1.64
N ASP A 95 -25.43 10.85 -2.56
CA ASP A 95 -25.78 9.46 -2.86
C ASP A 95 -25.06 8.49 -1.92
N GLY A 96 -24.17 8.98 -1.05
CA GLY A 96 -23.41 8.18 -0.08
C GLY A 96 -22.32 7.30 -0.67
N ASN A 97 -22.25 7.17 -2.00
CA ASN A 97 -21.30 6.31 -2.71
C ASN A 97 -19.86 6.85 -2.74
N TYR A 98 -19.68 8.11 -2.38
CA TYR A 98 -18.38 8.76 -2.37
C TYR A 98 -18.24 9.60 -1.10
N SER A 99 -17.10 9.45 -0.42
CA SER A 99 -16.74 10.31 0.71
C SER A 99 -15.29 10.73 0.64
N PHE A 100 -15.03 12.00 0.90
CA PHE A 100 -13.71 12.56 1.03
C PHE A 100 -13.53 13.09 2.45
N SER A 101 -12.40 12.78 3.06
CA SER A 101 -12.06 13.32 4.37
C SER A 101 -10.61 13.76 4.40
N TYR A 102 -10.33 14.74 5.24
CA TYR A 102 -8.97 15.19 5.51
C TYR A 102 -8.70 15.24 7.01
N LYS A 103 -7.42 15.10 7.35
CA LYS A 103 -6.90 15.19 8.70
C LYS A 103 -5.54 15.85 8.70
N VAL A 104 -5.37 16.87 9.53
CA VAL A 104 -4.07 17.51 9.77
C VAL A 104 -3.28 16.62 10.73
N LEU A 105 -2.15 16.08 10.26
CA LEU A 105 -1.25 15.23 11.03
C LEU A 105 -0.24 16.05 11.82
N LYS A 106 0.22 17.18 11.25
CA LYS A 106 1.20 18.06 11.86
C LYS A 106 0.99 19.49 11.38
N GLU A 107 1.14 20.44 12.28
CA GLU A 107 1.05 21.87 11.98
C GLU A 107 2.34 22.58 12.38
N GLU A 108 2.89 23.34 11.44
CA GLU A 108 4.04 24.23 11.58
C GLU A 108 3.64 25.63 11.07
N PRO A 109 4.38 26.70 11.41
CA PRO A 109 3.92 28.09 11.22
C PRO A 109 3.52 28.50 9.79
N GLN A 110 4.00 27.78 8.78
CA GLN A 110 3.72 28.04 7.36
C GLN A 110 3.42 26.76 6.57
N LEU A 111 3.36 25.61 7.25
CA LEU A 111 3.36 24.29 6.65
C LEU A 111 2.41 23.39 7.44
N GLN A 112 1.57 22.63 6.75
CA GLN A 112 0.75 21.59 7.37
C GLN A 112 0.98 20.26 6.65
N LEU A 113 1.14 19.19 7.41
CA LEU A 113 1.10 17.83 6.90
C LEU A 113 -0.35 17.36 6.94
N ILE A 114 -0.95 17.13 5.78
CA ILE A 114 -2.34 16.75 5.65
C ILE A 114 -2.43 15.35 5.05
N GLU A 115 -3.23 14.51 5.68
CA GLU A 115 -3.67 13.22 5.15
C GLU A 115 -5.10 13.35 4.64
N ILE A 116 -5.38 12.75 3.50
CA ILE A 116 -6.72 12.61 2.96
C ILE A 116 -7.07 11.15 2.80
N GLU A 117 -8.35 10.87 2.92
CA GLU A 117 -8.97 9.58 2.64
C GLU A 117 -10.17 9.80 1.73
N THR A 118 -10.11 9.17 0.56
CA THR A 118 -11.20 9.12 -0.40
C THR A 118 -11.74 7.69 -0.45
N ILE A 119 -13.03 7.51 -0.18
CA ILE A 119 -13.76 6.25 -0.29
C ILE A 119 -14.68 6.38 -1.50
N ASP A 120 -14.50 5.50 -2.48
CA ASP A 120 -15.29 5.41 -3.70
C ASP A 120 -15.90 4.00 -3.75
N LEU A 121 -17.17 3.91 -3.30
CA LEU A 121 -17.90 2.64 -3.21
C LEU A 121 -18.33 2.11 -4.58
N GLU A 122 -18.46 2.98 -5.58
CA GLU A 122 -18.82 2.57 -6.95
C GLU A 122 -17.67 1.79 -7.60
N ASN A 123 -16.43 2.21 -7.35
CA ASN A 123 -15.23 1.54 -7.85
C ASN A 123 -14.57 0.58 -6.82
N ASP A 124 -15.21 0.36 -5.66
CA ASP A 124 -14.68 -0.39 -4.52
C ASP A 124 -13.21 -0.05 -4.22
N ARG A 125 -12.95 1.24 -4.07
CA ARG A 125 -11.61 1.81 -3.98
C ARG A 125 -11.50 2.79 -2.82
N ASN A 126 -10.57 2.51 -1.93
CA ASN A 126 -10.15 3.46 -0.90
C ASN A 126 -8.77 4.01 -1.24
N THR A 127 -8.63 5.32 -1.16
CA THR A 127 -7.39 6.04 -1.47
C THR A 127 -6.98 6.87 -0.27
N TRP A 128 -5.77 6.64 0.22
CA TRP A 128 -5.12 7.49 1.21
C TRP A 128 -3.98 8.25 0.56
N ALA A 129 -3.86 9.52 0.90
CA ALA A 129 -2.86 10.39 0.32
C ALA A 129 -2.35 11.35 1.38
N THR A 130 -1.03 11.56 1.42
CA THR A 130 -0.41 12.55 2.30
C THR A 130 0.33 13.58 1.48
N TYR A 131 0.20 14.84 1.88
CA TYR A 131 0.91 15.97 1.28
C TYR A 131 1.30 16.98 2.34
N VAL A 132 2.36 17.72 2.02
CA VAL A 132 2.69 18.96 2.72
C VAL A 132 2.02 20.11 1.99
N ALA A 133 1.24 20.89 2.71
CA ALA A 133 0.59 22.09 2.23
C ALA A 133 1.27 23.33 2.78
N THR A 134 1.43 24.33 1.92
CA THR A 134 1.64 25.74 2.26
C THR A 134 0.37 26.51 1.86
N ALA A 135 0.31 27.82 2.08
CA ALA A 135 -0.83 28.61 1.62
C ALA A 135 -1.10 28.45 0.10
N ASP A 136 -0.04 28.43 -0.71
CA ASP A 136 -0.15 28.55 -2.17
C ASP A 136 0.29 27.30 -2.95
N THR A 137 0.98 26.36 -2.28
CA THR A 137 1.55 25.19 -2.94
C THR A 137 1.36 23.93 -2.10
N ILE A 138 1.32 22.80 -2.80
CA ILE A 138 1.34 21.49 -2.16
C ILE A 138 2.50 20.66 -2.70
N MET A 139 3.00 19.77 -1.85
CA MET A 139 4.00 18.77 -2.20
C MET A 139 3.45 17.40 -1.82
N PRO A 140 3.09 16.53 -2.79
CA PRO A 140 2.64 15.18 -2.49
C PRO A 140 3.79 14.36 -1.91
N LEU A 141 3.53 13.61 -0.85
CA LEU A 141 4.51 12.74 -0.19
C LEU A 141 4.28 11.27 -0.51
N SER A 142 3.05 10.79 -0.29
CA SER A 142 2.72 9.38 -0.43
C SER A 142 1.26 9.21 -0.85
N THR A 143 1.01 8.17 -1.63
CA THR A 143 -0.33 7.70 -1.95
C THR A 143 -0.40 6.19 -1.79
N ARG A 144 -1.49 5.72 -1.20
CA ARG A 144 -1.83 4.31 -1.01
C ARG A 144 -3.25 4.10 -1.52
N ILE A 145 -3.45 3.04 -2.28
CA ILE A 145 -4.76 2.68 -2.80
C ILE A 145 -5.06 1.24 -2.44
N GLU A 146 -6.22 1.02 -1.84
CA GLU A 146 -6.74 -0.30 -1.59
C GLU A 146 -7.90 -0.56 -2.54
N THR A 147 -7.76 -1.63 -3.31
CA THR A 147 -8.81 -2.14 -4.19
C THR A 147 -8.72 -3.66 -4.17
N PRO A 148 -9.86 -4.38 -4.15
CA PRO A 148 -9.86 -5.84 -4.23
C PRO A 148 -9.23 -6.34 -5.54
N ALA A 149 -9.14 -5.50 -6.58
CA ALA A 149 -8.49 -5.83 -7.84
C ALA A 149 -7.00 -6.21 -7.70
N TYR A 150 -6.35 -5.87 -6.57
CA TYR A 150 -4.98 -6.31 -6.28
C TYR A 150 -4.89 -7.73 -5.69
N LEU A 151 -5.99 -8.29 -5.17
CA LEU A 151 -6.01 -9.64 -4.59
C LEU A 151 -5.54 -10.73 -5.56
N PRO A 152 -5.97 -10.77 -6.84
CA PRO A 152 -5.51 -11.81 -7.78
C PRO A 152 -4.00 -11.72 -8.05
N LEU A 153 -3.47 -10.51 -8.20
CA LEU A 153 -2.05 -10.29 -8.42
C LEU A 153 -1.23 -10.69 -7.20
N CYS A 154 -1.70 -10.35 -5.99
CA CYS A 154 -1.08 -10.78 -4.74
C CYS A 154 -1.10 -12.29 -4.59
N ALA A 155 -2.21 -12.94 -4.93
CA ALA A 155 -2.33 -14.40 -4.91
C ALA A 155 -1.36 -15.06 -5.89
N LEU A 156 -1.18 -14.48 -7.08
CA LEU A 156 -0.22 -14.97 -8.07
C LEU A 156 1.23 -14.84 -7.59
N ILE A 157 1.60 -13.69 -7.01
CA ILE A 157 2.94 -13.49 -6.43
C ILE A 157 3.18 -14.45 -5.27
N ALA A 158 2.22 -14.55 -4.34
CA ALA A 158 2.31 -15.47 -3.21
C ALA A 158 2.45 -16.93 -3.68
N PHE A 159 1.71 -17.33 -4.71
CA PHE A 159 1.83 -18.66 -5.31
C PHE A 159 3.24 -18.91 -5.85
N ILE A 160 3.80 -17.98 -6.63
CA ILE A 160 5.16 -18.09 -7.18
C ILE A 160 6.18 -18.22 -6.05
N LEU A 161 6.10 -17.37 -5.01
CA LEU A 161 7.01 -17.40 -3.87
C LEU A 161 6.94 -18.74 -3.12
N VAL A 162 5.74 -19.29 -2.92
CA VAL A 162 5.58 -20.62 -2.28
C VAL A 162 6.21 -21.72 -3.14
N GLN A 163 6.09 -21.66 -4.47
CA GLN A 163 6.74 -22.65 -5.35
C GLN A 163 8.27 -22.52 -5.34
N LEU A 164 8.80 -21.29 -5.33
CA LEU A 164 10.24 -21.05 -5.20
C LEU A 164 10.78 -21.56 -3.86
N MET A 165 10.07 -21.29 -2.77
CA MET A 165 10.41 -21.80 -1.44
C MET A 165 10.41 -23.33 -1.41
N LYS A 166 9.41 -23.96 -2.05
CA LYS A 166 9.37 -25.44 -2.19
C LYS A 166 10.59 -25.97 -2.94
N GLN A 167 10.98 -25.34 -4.04
CA GLN A 167 12.15 -25.75 -4.81
C GLN A 167 13.44 -25.56 -4.00
N PHE A 168 13.54 -24.48 -3.25
CA PHE A 168 14.65 -24.20 -2.36
C PHE A 168 14.76 -25.24 -1.24
N ILE A 169 13.66 -25.58 -0.56
CA ILE A 169 13.62 -26.63 0.49
C ILE A 169 14.08 -27.97 -0.08
N ARG A 170 13.62 -28.32 -1.30
CA ARG A 170 14.04 -29.56 -1.98
C ARG A 170 15.54 -29.56 -2.30
N TYR A 171 16.06 -28.44 -2.78
CA TYR A 171 17.48 -28.29 -3.06
C TYR A 171 18.33 -28.42 -1.79
N VAL A 172 17.98 -27.71 -0.72
CA VAL A 172 18.66 -27.80 0.57
C VAL A 172 18.63 -29.24 1.09
N ARG A 173 17.47 -29.91 1.02
CA ARG A 173 17.35 -31.31 1.42
C ARG A 173 18.28 -32.21 0.61
N TRP A 174 18.36 -32.02 -0.71
CA TRP A 174 19.26 -32.78 -1.57
C TRP A 174 20.74 -32.56 -1.21
N CYS A 175 21.16 -31.32 -0.97
CA CYS A 175 22.52 -31.00 -0.52
C CYS A 175 22.86 -31.68 0.81
N PHE A 176 21.94 -31.66 1.79
CA PHE A 176 22.14 -32.35 3.06
C PHE A 176 22.21 -33.87 2.90
N THR A 177 21.35 -34.46 2.07
CA THR A 177 21.42 -35.90 1.78
C THR A 177 22.76 -36.27 1.14
N MET A 178 23.22 -35.53 0.14
CA MET A 178 24.52 -35.78 -0.51
C MET A 178 25.69 -35.63 0.45
N SER A 179 25.68 -34.62 1.33
CA SER A 179 26.71 -34.45 2.36
C SER A 179 26.80 -35.64 3.32
N ILE A 180 25.66 -36.27 3.67
CA ILE A 180 25.65 -37.44 4.56
C ILE A 180 26.26 -38.67 3.86
N TYR A 181 26.02 -38.85 2.56
CA TYR A 181 26.58 -39.98 1.79
C TYR A 181 28.02 -39.78 1.34
N SER A 182 28.54 -38.54 1.33
CA SER A 182 29.93 -38.24 0.96
C SER A 182 30.92 -38.38 2.13
N ASP A 183 30.41 -38.49 3.37
CA ASP A 183 31.20 -38.67 4.60
C ASP A 183 31.30 -40.16 5.03
N GLU A 184 30.81 -41.09 4.21
CA GLU A 184 31.07 -42.55 4.29
C GLU A 184 32.17 -42.96 3.30
#